data_AF-A0A4Y1ZQP5-F1
#
_entry.id   AF-A0A4Y1ZQP5-F1
#
_cell.length_a   1.000
_cell.length_b   1.000
_cell.length_c   1.000
_cell.angle_alpha   90.00
_cell.angle_beta   90.00
_cell.angle_gamma   90.00
#
_symmetry.space_group_name_H-M   'P 1'
#
loop_
_entity.id
_entity.type
_entity.pdbx_description
1 polymer ?
#
loop_
_entity_poly.entity_id
_entity_poly.type
_entity_poly.pdbx_seq_one_letter_code
_entity_poly.pdbx_strand_id
1 'polypeptide(L)'
;IARIVGKFGLAVVTRSGSNPQRFVYESDILSKFQNNINIITEWIPNDISSTNIRRALRRGNSVKYLIPDAVLHYIKEHGLYSSNNSLAPVLSVVCMTVPNGVT
;
A
#
# COMPACT_ATOMS: atom_id res chain seq x y z
N ILE A 1 5.36 -9.31 -13.96
CA ILE A 1 5.99 -9.64 -12.66
C ILE A 1 7.26 -10.48 -12.82
N ALA A 2 7.28 -11.49 -13.71
CA ALA A 2 8.44 -12.39 -13.90
C ALA A 2 9.78 -11.69 -14.16
N ARG A 3 9.82 -10.59 -14.93
CA ARG A 3 11.06 -9.81 -15.13
C ARG A 3 11.57 -9.13 -13.86
N ILE A 4 10.66 -8.68 -12.99
CA ILE A 4 11.02 -7.98 -11.75
C ILE A 4 11.64 -9.00 -10.79
N VAL A 5 10.91 -10.08 -10.51
CA VAL A 5 11.36 -11.11 -9.54
C VAL A 5 12.48 -12.00 -10.11
N GLY A 6 12.60 -12.11 -11.44
CA GLY A 6 13.65 -12.89 -12.09
C GLY A 6 14.97 -12.15 -12.30
N LYS A 7 14.96 -10.81 -12.44
CA LYS A 7 16.19 -10.01 -12.60
C LYS A 7 16.59 -9.21 -11.36
N PHE A 8 15.63 -8.91 -10.48
CA PHE A 8 15.81 -8.18 -9.23
C PHE A 8 15.28 -9.01 -8.06
N GLY A 9 15.42 -8.47 -6.85
CA GLY A 9 14.79 -9.01 -5.65
C GLY A 9 13.52 -8.25 -5.24
N LEU A 10 12.66 -8.89 -4.47
CA LEU A 10 11.46 -8.32 -3.86
C LEU A 10 11.53 -8.47 -2.33
N ALA A 11 11.55 -7.36 -1.60
CA ALA A 11 11.39 -7.37 -0.15
C ALA A 11 9.93 -7.05 0.20
N VAL A 12 9.25 -7.99 0.86
CA VAL A 12 7.82 -7.88 1.19
C VAL A 12 7.66 -7.78 2.70
N VAL A 13 7.22 -6.62 3.20
CA VAL A 13 6.89 -6.46 4.62
C VAL A 13 5.46 -6.93 4.86
N THR A 14 5.26 -7.85 5.80
CA THR A 14 3.94 -8.35 6.15
C THR A 14 3.13 -7.29 6.87
N ARG A 15 1.82 -7.25 6.63
CA ARG A 15 0.87 -6.47 7.45
C ARG A 15 -0.25 -7.37 7.96
N SER A 16 -0.84 -7.03 9.11
CA SER A 16 -2.03 -7.68 9.66
C SER A 16 -3.11 -7.89 8.58
N GLY A 17 -3.61 -9.12 8.47
CA GLY A 17 -4.61 -9.51 7.46
C GLY A 17 -4.07 -9.89 6.08
N SER A 18 -2.75 -9.88 5.87
CA SER A 18 -2.12 -10.39 4.63
C SER A 18 -1.22 -11.60 4.91
N ASN A 19 -1.21 -12.59 4.01
CA ASN A 19 -0.32 -13.75 4.09
C ASN A 19 0.51 -13.87 2.80
N PRO A 20 1.66 -13.18 2.72
CA PRO A 20 2.48 -13.17 1.52
C PRO A 20 3.10 -14.54 1.22
N GLN A 21 3.38 -15.38 2.22
CA GLN A 21 3.90 -16.74 2.02
C GLN A 21 2.92 -17.56 1.20
N ARG A 22 1.64 -17.54 1.58
CA ARG A 22 0.57 -18.23 0.85
C ARG A 22 0.45 -17.71 -0.59
N PHE A 23 0.53 -16.39 -0.78
CA PHE A 23 0.43 -15.77 -2.09
C PHE A 23 1.60 -16.13 -3.03
N VAL A 24 2.82 -16.26 -2.48
CA VAL A 24 4.00 -16.72 -3.23
C VAL A 24 3.85 -18.18 -3.63
N TYR A 25 3.33 -19.03 -2.74
CA TYR A 25 3.12 -20.45 -3.00
C TYR A 25 2.03 -20.70 -4.06
N GLU A 26 0.91 -19.99 -3.99
CA GLU A 26 -0.23 -20.15 -4.91
C GLU A 26 0.07 -19.63 -6.34
N SER A 27 1.16 -18.89 -6.56
CA SER A 27 1.52 -18.34 -7.87
C SER A 27 2.73 -19.04 -8.47
N ASP A 28 2.54 -19.72 -9.60
CA ASP A 28 3.60 -20.44 -10.35
C ASP A 28 4.82 -19.56 -10.69
N ILE A 29 4.57 -18.28 -10.97
CA ILE A 29 5.65 -17.35 -11.31
C ILE A 29 6.44 -16.96 -10.06
N LEU A 30 5.78 -16.71 -8.93
CA LEU A 30 6.44 -16.27 -7.70
C LEU A 30 7.14 -17.42 -7.00
N SER A 31 6.54 -18.62 -6.99
CA SER A 31 7.14 -19.83 -6.43
C SER A 31 8.44 -20.21 -7.14
N LYS A 32 8.48 -20.09 -8.48
CA LYS A 32 9.70 -20.32 -9.28
C LYS A 32 10.86 -19.41 -8.89
N PHE A 33 10.58 -18.17 -8.49
CA PHE A 33 11.58 -17.17 -8.11
C PHE A 33 11.56 -16.87 -6.60
N GLN A 34 11.09 -17.80 -5.77
CA GLN A 34 10.93 -17.59 -4.32
C GLN A 34 12.23 -17.17 -3.62
N ASN A 35 13.38 -17.63 -4.11
CA ASN A 35 14.70 -17.28 -3.57
C ASN A 35 15.02 -15.77 -3.71
N ASN A 36 14.35 -15.09 -4.64
CA ASN A 36 14.50 -13.65 -4.84
C ASN A 36 13.44 -12.84 -4.07
N ILE A 37 12.56 -13.50 -3.30
CA ILE A 37 11.49 -12.88 -2.52
C ILE A 37 11.79 -13.04 -1.03
N ASN A 38 12.13 -11.93 -0.38
CA ASN A 38 12.39 -11.90 1.06
C ASN A 38 11.15 -11.38 1.79
N ILE A 39 10.47 -12.25 2.51
CA ILE A 39 9.33 -11.88 3.35
C ILE A 39 9.85 -11.46 4.73
N ILE A 40 9.55 -10.22 5.11
CA ILE A 40 9.98 -9.59 6.36
C ILE A 40 8.75 -9.48 7.26
N THR A 41 8.81 -10.16 8.40
CA THR A 41 7.74 -10.11 9.39
C THR A 41 7.78 -8.80 10.15
N GLU A 42 6.68 -8.06 10.13
CA GLU A 42 6.46 -6.88 10.97
C GLU A 42 5.92 -7.33 12.34
N TRP A 43 6.70 -7.15 13.41
CA TRP A 43 6.31 -7.53 14.77
C TRP A 43 5.41 -6.50 15.46
N ILE A 44 5.51 -5.24 15.06
CA ILE A 44 4.74 -4.12 15.61
C ILE A 44 3.86 -3.59 14.48
N PRO A 45 2.53 -3.79 14.53
CA PRO A 45 1.65 -3.49 13.41
C PRO A 45 1.62 -1.97 13.13
N ASN A 46 1.88 -1.59 11.89
CA ASN A 46 1.70 -0.22 11.43
C ASN A 46 0.38 -0.08 10.67
N ASP A 47 -0.66 0.44 11.36
CA ASP A 47 -1.98 0.63 10.75
C ASP A 47 -2.20 1.98 10.06
N ILE A 48 -1.14 2.78 9.93
CA ILE A 48 -1.19 4.06 9.26
C ILE A 48 -1.22 3.85 7.75
N SER A 49 -2.31 4.28 7.10
CA SER A 49 -2.46 4.25 5.64
C SER A 49 -2.70 5.65 5.09
N SER A 50 -2.19 5.95 3.89
CA SER A 50 -2.39 7.25 3.25
C SER A 50 -3.88 7.56 3.03
N THR A 51 -4.71 6.53 2.79
CA THR A 51 -6.17 6.68 2.69
C THR A 51 -6.78 7.19 4.00
N ASN A 52 -6.36 6.64 5.14
CA ASN A 52 -6.80 7.10 6.46
C ASN A 52 -6.31 8.53 6.75
N ILE A 53 -5.05 8.85 6.45
CA ILE A 53 -4.51 10.21 6.63
C ILE A 53 -5.27 11.23 5.79
N ARG A 54 -5.43 11.01 4.49
CA ARG A 54 -6.20 11.91 3.60
C ARG A 54 -7.66 12.04 4.03
N ARG A 55 -8.27 10.99 4.56
CA ARG A 55 -9.65 11.03 5.07
C ARG A 55 -9.75 11.83 6.37
N ALA A 56 -8.80 11.66 7.29
CA ALA A 56 -8.73 12.43 8.53
C ALA A 56 -8.54 13.93 8.25
N LEU A 57 -7.59 14.27 7.37
CA LEU A 57 -7.34 15.65 6.93
C LEU A 57 -8.59 16.30 6.32
N ARG A 58 -9.28 15.60 5.40
CA ARG A 58 -10.54 16.09 4.78
C ARG A 58 -11.66 16.35 5.80
N ARG A 59 -11.66 15.65 6.93
CA ARG A 59 -12.65 15.79 8.01
C ARG A 59 -12.22 16.78 9.09
N GLY A 60 -11.04 17.39 8.96
CA GLY A 60 -10.49 18.29 9.99
C GLY A 60 -9.97 17.56 11.23
N ASN A 61 -9.79 16.24 11.17
CA ASN A 61 -9.24 15.47 12.29
C ASN A 61 -7.73 15.70 12.40
N SER A 62 -7.21 15.70 13.63
CA SER A 62 -5.77 15.73 13.86
C SER A 62 -5.11 14.46 13.35
N VAL A 63 -4.01 14.62 12.62
CA VAL A 63 -3.09 13.53 12.21
C VAL A 63 -1.71 13.69 12.86
N LYS A 64 -1.62 14.51 13.92
CA LYS A 64 -0.39 14.69 14.69
C LYS A 64 0.08 13.33 15.21
N TYR A 65 1.38 13.09 15.18
CA TYR A 65 2.03 11.82 15.55
C TYR A 65 1.83 10.64 14.59
N LEU A 66 0.97 10.77 13.56
CA LEU A 66 0.84 9.74 12.51
C LEU A 66 1.78 9.99 11.33
N ILE A 67 2.26 11.22 11.19
CA ILE A 67 3.21 11.66 10.17
C ILE A 67 4.22 12.63 10.81
N PRO A 68 5.41 12.79 10.20
CA PRO A 68 6.38 13.79 10.66
C PRO A 68 5.81 15.22 10.61
N ASP A 69 6.20 16.06 11.57
CA ASP A 69 5.70 17.43 11.68
C ASP A 69 6.03 18.29 10.44
N ALA A 70 7.19 18.09 9.82
CA ALA A 70 7.55 18.76 8.58
C ALA A 70 6.58 18.44 7.43
N VAL A 71 6.11 17.18 7.35
CA VAL A 71 5.11 16.76 6.35
C VAL A 71 3.75 17.37 6.66
N LEU A 72 3.37 17.43 7.94
CA LEU A 72 2.13 18.09 8.36
C LEU A 72 2.14 19.59 8.04
N HIS A 73 3.27 20.26 8.22
CA HIS A 73 3.45 21.67 7.87
C HIS A 73 3.30 21.88 6.37
N TYR A 74 4.01 21.09 5.56
CA TYR A 74 3.92 21.13 4.10
C TYR A 74 2.48 20.93 3.60
N ILE A 75 1.76 19.95 4.13
CA ILE A 75 0.35 19.70 3.78
C ILE A 75 -0.52 20.93 4.04
N LYS A 76 -0.31 21.62 5.17
CA LYS A 76 -1.08 22.80 5.55
C LYS A 76 -0.74 24.01 4.69
N GLU A 77 0.55 24.28 4.48
CA GLU A 77 1.05 25.39 3.67
C GLU A 77 0.51 25.33 2.23
N HIS A 78 0.47 24.12 1.65
CA HIS A 78 0.00 23.90 0.28
C HIS A 78 -1.48 23.53 0.16
N GLY A 79 -2.24 23.52 1.27
CA GLY A 79 -3.68 23.20 1.25
C GLY A 79 -4.01 21.80 0.70
N LEU A 80 -3.11 20.83 0.90
CA LEU A 80 -3.28 19.48 0.36
C LEU A 80 -4.38 18.72 1.12
N TYR A 81 -5.21 17.99 0.37
CA TYR A 81 -6.28 17.15 0.91
C TYR A 81 -7.38 17.91 1.69
N SER A 82 -7.56 19.21 1.42
CA SER A 82 -8.72 19.98 1.90
C SER A 82 -10.01 19.52 1.21
N SER A 83 -11.15 19.70 1.88
CA SER A 83 -12.49 19.41 1.35
C SER A 83 -12.80 20.09 0.01
N ASN A 84 -12.15 21.23 -0.24
CA ASN A 84 -12.35 22.06 -1.43
C ASN A 84 -11.45 21.64 -2.61
N ASN A 85 -10.50 20.72 -2.41
CA ASN A 85 -9.72 20.15 -3.50
C ASN A 85 -10.51 18.99 -4.12
N SER A 86 -11.40 19.32 -5.05
CA SER A 86 -12.31 18.42 -5.77
C SER A 86 -11.63 17.45 -6.76
N LEU A 87 -10.36 17.09 -6.54
CA LEU A 87 -9.71 15.96 -7.24
C LEU A 87 -10.12 14.58 -6.66
N ALA A 88 -11.28 14.50 -5.99
CA ALA A 88 -11.97 13.24 -5.80
C ALA A 88 -12.87 13.01 -7.02
N PRO A 89 -12.36 12.29 -8.02
CA PRO A 89 -12.85 10.93 -8.17
C PRO A 89 -11.74 9.95 -8.55
N VAL A 90 -11.38 9.02 -7.66
CA VAL A 90 -11.15 7.61 -8.02
C VAL A 90 -10.99 6.79 -6.74
N LEU A 91 -12.14 6.38 -6.20
CA LEU A 91 -12.27 5.15 -5.43
C LEU A 91 -12.36 3.93 -6.37
N SER A 92 -12.03 4.02 -7.67
CA SER A 92 -12.42 2.99 -8.65
C SER A 92 -11.32 2.40 -9.55
N VAL A 93 -10.03 2.65 -9.34
CA VAL A 93 -9.01 1.89 -10.09
C VAL A 93 -7.93 1.35 -9.14
N VAL A 94 -8.32 0.40 -8.29
CA VAL A 94 -7.40 -0.70 -8.00
C VAL A 94 -7.44 -1.59 -9.25
N CYS A 95 -6.53 -1.33 -10.18
CA CYS A 95 -6.29 -2.20 -11.33
C CYS A 95 -5.64 -3.51 -10.84
N MET A 96 -6.44 -4.41 -10.27
CA MET A 96 -6.19 -5.85 -10.20
C MET A 96 -7.54 -6.59 -10.11
N THR A 97 -8.38 -6.48 -11.14
CA THR A 97 -9.28 -7.59 -11.46
C THR A 97 -8.43 -8.67 -12.12
N VAL A 98 -8.12 -9.72 -11.37
CA VAL A 98 -7.77 -11.02 -11.95
C VAL A 98 -9.04 -11.50 -12.65
N PRO A 99 -9.07 -11.70 -13.98
CA PRO A 99 -10.22 -12.28 -14.62
C PRO A 99 -10.24 -13.78 -14.27
N ASN A 100 -11.22 -14.18 -13.46
CA ASN A 100 -11.70 -15.54 -13.47
C ASN A 100 -12.49 -15.77 -14.77
N GLY A 101 -12.10 -16.81 -15.50
CA GLY A 101 -12.75 -17.33 -16.70
C GLY A 101 -11.81 -18.37 -17.29
N VAL A 102 -11.82 -19.61 -16.82
CA VAL A 102 -12.68 -20.69 -17.36
C VAL A 102 -12.65 -20.69 -18.89
N THR A 103 -11.68 -21.40 -19.44
CA THR A 103 -11.98 -22.59 -20.26
C THR A 103 -10.94 -23.65 -19.92
#